data_AF-A0A8X6NAI0-F1
#
_entry.id   AF-A0A8X6NAI0-F1
#
_cell.length_a   1.000
_cell.length_b   1.000
_cell.length_c   1.000
_cell.angle_alpha   90.00
_cell.angle_beta   90.00
_cell.angle_gamma   90.00
#
_symmetry.space_group_name_H-M   'P 1'
#
loop_
_entity.id
_entity.type
_entity.pdbx_description
1 polymer ?
#
loop_
_entity_poly.entity_id
_entity_poly.type
_entity_poly.pdbx_seq_one_letter_code
_entity_poly.pdbx_strand_id
1 'polypeptide(L)'
;MNGMYKYPIVYRGSDAAKVFMEVATKEAEKIEYLYSNKKPMIPLTKEQQDANASSTRCYICGGNFTKEDWKVRDHCHLTGVYRGPAHNSCNLKFKVPNFLPIIFHNLYGYDSHLFIKELGNDNYDINVIPENTEKYISFSKKISKRFSIRFLDSCRFMPSSLEKLAINLKSDQFRNVRSFISDDKVSLLIRMGCFPYDYVSDVEKLNDTCLPPQREIL
;
A
#
# COMPACT_ATOMS: atom_id res chain seq x y z
N MET A 1 -4.37 -10.41 -10.52
CA MET A 1 -3.50 -9.63 -9.62
C MET A 1 -2.95 -10.64 -8.61
N ASN A 2 -1.67 -11.03 -8.71
CA ASN A 2 -1.13 -12.20 -8.00
C ASN A 2 -0.50 -11.78 -6.67
N GLY A 3 -1.31 -11.18 -5.79
CA GLY A 3 -0.92 -10.79 -4.44
C GLY A 3 -1.64 -11.64 -3.39
N MET A 4 -1.07 -11.72 -2.18
CA MET A 4 -1.79 -12.23 -1.01
C MET A 4 -2.64 -11.09 -0.47
N TYR A 5 -3.96 -11.23 -0.55
CA TYR A 5 -4.91 -10.24 -0.01
C TYR A 5 -5.43 -10.71 1.34
N LYS A 6 -5.56 -9.77 2.28
CA LYS A 6 -6.21 -9.98 3.57
C LYS A 6 -7.49 -9.16 3.60
N TYR A 7 -8.49 -9.64 4.33
CA TYR A 7 -9.66 -8.83 4.63
C TYR A 7 -9.26 -7.58 5.43
N PRO A 8 -9.95 -6.45 5.25
CA PRO A 8 -9.72 -5.24 6.04
C PRO A 8 -9.87 -5.52 7.54
N ILE A 9 -8.96 -4.96 8.35
CA ILE A 9 -9.09 -4.96 9.80
C ILE A 9 -9.92 -3.74 10.19
N VAL A 10 -11.04 -3.96 10.87
CA VAL A 10 -11.96 -2.90 11.30
C VAL A 10 -11.89 -2.76 12.81
N TYR A 11 -11.65 -1.54 13.29
CA TYR A 11 -11.60 -1.21 14.70
C TYR A 11 -12.30 0.13 14.95
N ARG A 12 -13.03 0.23 16.07
CA ARG A 12 -13.69 1.45 16.54
C ARG A 12 -13.43 1.58 18.04
N GLY A 13 -12.85 2.69 18.46
CA GLY A 13 -12.48 2.96 19.85
C GLY A 13 -11.68 4.26 19.95
N SER A 14 -11.59 4.83 21.15
CA SER A 14 -10.83 6.07 21.40
C SER A 14 -9.32 5.89 21.23
N ASP A 15 -8.83 4.66 21.34
CA ASP A 15 -7.46 4.20 21.15
C ASP A 15 -7.19 3.66 19.73
N ALA A 16 -8.04 4.00 18.74
CA ALA A 16 -7.90 3.54 17.36
C ALA A 16 -6.51 3.84 16.76
N ALA A 17 -5.90 4.96 17.13
CA ALA A 17 -4.54 5.30 16.71
C ALA A 17 -3.50 4.29 17.21
N LYS A 18 -3.59 3.93 18.49
CA LYS A 18 -2.72 2.95 19.13
C LYS A 18 -2.91 1.57 18.51
N VAL A 19 -4.16 1.11 18.39
CA VAL A 19 -4.48 -0.19 17.79
C VAL A 19 -3.99 -0.26 16.34
N PHE A 20 -4.16 0.82 15.56
CA PHE A 20 -3.64 0.90 14.21
C PHE A 20 -2.12 0.68 14.18
N MET A 21 -1.36 1.37 15.03
CA MET A 21 0.10 1.23 15.09
C MET A 21 0.54 -0.16 15.54
N GLU A 22 -0.12 -0.76 16.53
CA GLU A 22 0.15 -2.12 16.98
C GLU A 22 -0.09 -3.15 15.86
N VAL A 23 -1.21 -3.03 15.16
CA VAL A 23 -1.56 -3.91 14.03
C VAL A 23 -0.57 -3.74 12.88
N ALA A 24 -0.25 -2.50 12.51
CA ALA A 24 0.72 -2.20 11.46
C ALA A 24 2.11 -2.76 11.79
N THR A 25 2.54 -2.66 13.06
CA THR A 25 3.81 -3.23 13.54
C THR A 25 3.82 -4.75 13.42
N LYS A 26 2.78 -5.43 13.92
CA LYS A 26 2.64 -6.89 13.79
C LYS A 26 2.61 -7.36 12.34
N GLU A 27 1.98 -6.60 11.45
CA GLU A 27 1.97 -6.91 10.02
C GLU A 27 3.34 -6.69 9.36
N ALA A 28 4.05 -5.62 9.76
CA ALA A 28 5.38 -5.35 9.26
C ALA A 28 6.41 -6.40 9.72
N GLU A 29 6.31 -6.92 10.95
CA GLU A 29 7.14 -8.04 11.44
C GLU A 29 6.92 -9.31 10.62
N LYS A 30 5.66 -9.66 10.30
CA LYS A 30 5.35 -10.81 9.42
C LYS A 30 5.93 -10.62 8.03
N ILE A 31 5.83 -9.41 7.48
CA ILE A 31 6.36 -9.09 6.15
C ILE A 31 7.90 -9.13 6.16
N GLU A 32 8.55 -8.61 7.19
CA GLU A 32 10.00 -8.71 7.37
C GLU A 32 10.46 -10.17 7.40
N TYR A 33 9.75 -11.02 8.16
CA TYR A 33 10.02 -12.46 8.19
C TYR A 33 9.90 -13.07 6.78
N LEU A 34 8.84 -12.78 6.04
CA LEU A 34 8.67 -13.27 4.67
C LEU A 34 9.78 -12.78 3.73
N TYR A 35 10.22 -11.53 3.86
CA TYR A 35 11.26 -10.95 3.02
C TYR A 35 12.65 -11.51 3.33
N SER A 36 12.87 -11.93 4.58
CA SER A 36 14.10 -12.57 5.04
C SER A 36 14.21 -14.03 4.58
N ASN A 37 13.07 -14.72 4.43
CA ASN A 37 13.00 -16.13 4.03
C ASN A 37 12.75 -16.28 2.52
N LYS A 38 13.76 -15.92 1.72
CA LYS A 38 13.66 -15.95 0.26
C LYS A 38 13.54 -17.38 -0.27
N LYS A 39 12.50 -17.64 -1.06
CA LYS A 39 12.32 -18.92 -1.75
C LYS A 39 13.28 -19.05 -2.94
N PRO A 40 13.88 -20.23 -3.16
CA PRO A 40 14.62 -20.50 -4.38
C PRO A 40 13.67 -20.46 -5.58
N MET A 41 14.24 -20.26 -6.77
CA MET A 41 13.49 -20.30 -8.02
C MET A 41 12.95 -21.73 -8.24
N ILE A 42 11.65 -21.83 -8.49
CA ILE A 42 11.02 -23.09 -8.92
C ILE A 42 11.63 -23.47 -10.28
N PRO A 43 11.96 -24.75 -10.52
CA PRO A 43 12.46 -25.19 -11.82
C PRO A 43 11.55 -24.72 -12.95
N LEU A 44 12.13 -24.08 -13.96
CA LEU A 44 11.39 -23.56 -15.11
C LEU A 44 10.78 -24.72 -15.91
N THR A 45 9.56 -24.53 -16.41
CA THR A 45 8.96 -25.43 -17.41
C THR A 45 9.71 -25.33 -18.73
N LYS A 46 9.51 -26.30 -19.64
CA LYS A 46 10.14 -26.28 -20.96
C LYS A 46 9.76 -25.02 -21.74
N GLU A 47 8.50 -24.61 -21.71
CA GLU A 47 8.04 -23.38 -22.37
C GLU A 47 8.74 -22.14 -21.81
N GLN A 48 8.93 -22.07 -20.49
CA GLN A 48 9.64 -20.96 -19.85
C GLN A 48 11.13 -20.93 -20.20
N GLN A 49 11.77 -22.10 -20.30
CA GLN A 49 13.16 -22.22 -20.73
C GLN A 49 13.33 -21.75 -22.18
N ASP A 50 12.46 -22.21 -23.08
CA ASP A 50 12.47 -21.84 -24.51
C ASP A 50 12.19 -20.34 -24.71
N ALA A 51 11.20 -19.80 -23.99
CA ALA A 51 10.90 -18.36 -23.99
C ALA A 51 12.06 -17.52 -23.42
N ASN A 52 12.69 -17.98 -22.33
CA ASN A 52 13.87 -17.31 -21.79
C ASN A 52 15.04 -17.36 -22.77
N ALA A 53 15.30 -18.50 -23.42
CA ALA A 53 16.40 -18.68 -24.35
C ALA A 53 16.26 -17.78 -25.58
N SER A 54 15.06 -17.75 -26.18
CA SER A 54 14.75 -16.95 -27.37
C SER A 54 14.62 -15.44 -27.11
N SER A 55 14.37 -15.02 -25.86
CA SER A 55 14.24 -13.59 -25.55
C SER A 55 15.56 -12.82 -25.75
N THR A 56 15.45 -11.72 -26.48
CA THR A 56 16.53 -10.75 -26.73
C THR A 56 16.42 -9.50 -25.86
N ARG A 57 15.33 -9.35 -25.10
CA ARG A 57 15.01 -8.14 -24.33
C ARG A 57 14.76 -8.44 -22.85
N CYS A 58 15.24 -7.55 -22.00
CA CYS A 58 14.97 -7.58 -20.57
C CYS A 58 13.50 -7.25 -20.30
N TYR A 59 12.84 -8.07 -19.47
CA TYR A 59 11.44 -7.85 -19.11
C TYR A 59 11.23 -6.65 -18.16
N ILE A 60 12.28 -6.22 -17.45
CA ILE A 60 12.22 -5.13 -16.45
C ILE A 60 12.30 -3.76 -17.15
N CYS A 61 13.31 -3.55 -17.99
CA CYS A 61 13.57 -2.24 -18.62
C CYS A 61 13.25 -2.21 -20.13
N GLY A 62 13.01 -3.37 -20.74
CA GLY A 62 12.77 -3.49 -22.19
C GLY A 62 14.02 -3.40 -23.06
N GLY A 63 15.22 -3.19 -22.51
CA GLY A 63 16.48 -3.08 -23.27
C GLY A 63 17.02 -4.41 -23.78
N ASN A 64 17.91 -4.38 -24.78
CA ASN A 64 18.59 -5.57 -25.31
C ASN A 64 19.70 -6.04 -24.36
N PHE A 65 19.99 -7.34 -24.35
CA PHE A 65 21.12 -7.90 -23.61
C PHE A 65 22.46 -7.60 -24.30
N THR A 66 23.50 -7.38 -23.51
CA THR A 66 24.88 -7.18 -23.99
C THR A 66 25.84 -8.17 -23.33
N LYS A 67 27.13 -8.14 -23.70
CA LYS A 67 28.12 -8.99 -23.04
C LYS A 67 28.41 -8.51 -21.61
N GLU A 68 28.35 -7.20 -21.41
CA GLU A 68 28.61 -6.51 -20.15
C GLU A 68 27.42 -6.60 -19.20
N ASP A 69 26.20 -6.61 -19.75
CA ASP A 69 24.96 -6.80 -19.00
C ASP A 69 24.17 -7.98 -19.59
N TRP A 70 24.56 -9.18 -19.16
CA TRP A 70 24.05 -10.42 -19.72
C TRP A 70 22.68 -10.81 -19.15
N LYS A 71 22.01 -11.71 -19.87
CA LYS A 71 20.71 -12.27 -19.49
C LYS A 71 20.84 -13.18 -18.26
N VAL A 72 20.06 -12.89 -17.23
CA VAL A 72 19.82 -13.74 -16.07
C VAL A 72 18.32 -14.08 -15.94
N ARG A 73 18.01 -15.10 -15.14
CA ARG A 73 16.62 -15.47 -14.82
C ARG A 73 16.22 -14.80 -13.51
N ASP A 74 15.26 -13.89 -13.57
CA ASP A 74 14.67 -13.28 -12.38
C ASP A 74 13.46 -14.08 -11.91
N HIS A 75 13.27 -14.13 -10.59
CA HIS A 75 12.15 -14.80 -9.96
C HIS A 75 11.63 -14.04 -8.74
N CYS A 76 10.38 -14.31 -8.38
CA CYS A 76 9.81 -13.77 -7.17
C CYS A 76 10.40 -14.46 -5.93
N HIS A 77 11.16 -13.74 -5.11
CA HIS A 77 11.71 -14.28 -3.86
C HIS A 77 10.66 -14.71 -2.81
N LEU A 78 9.39 -14.32 -2.98
CA LEU A 78 8.30 -14.73 -2.06
C LEU A 78 7.62 -16.04 -2.50
N THR A 79 7.44 -16.22 -3.82
CA THR A 79 6.69 -17.36 -4.37
C THR A 79 7.59 -18.39 -5.05
N GLY A 80 8.84 -18.05 -5.38
CA GLY A 80 9.75 -18.86 -6.19
C GLY A 80 9.44 -18.81 -7.70
N VAL A 81 8.35 -18.17 -8.12
CA VAL A 81 7.88 -18.18 -9.50
C VAL A 81 8.78 -17.32 -10.40
N TYR A 82 9.20 -17.90 -11.53
CA TYR A 82 9.94 -17.22 -12.58
C TYR A 82 9.15 -16.03 -13.14
N ARG A 83 9.81 -14.88 -13.30
CA ARG A 83 9.19 -13.63 -13.80
C ARG A 83 9.60 -13.33 -15.23
N GLY A 84 10.87 -13.54 -15.57
CA GLY A 84 11.34 -13.25 -16.91
C GLY A 84 12.85 -13.14 -17.05
N PRO A 85 13.32 -12.96 -18.29
CA PRO A 85 14.72 -12.73 -18.58
C PRO A 85 15.07 -11.29 -18.22
N ALA A 86 16.05 -11.10 -17.35
CA ALA A 86 16.47 -9.78 -16.88
C ALA A 86 17.95 -9.53 -17.18
N HIS A 87 18.34 -8.27 -17.30
CA HIS A 87 19.74 -7.87 -17.17
C HIS A 87 20.26 -8.28 -15.79
N ASN A 88 21.54 -8.63 -15.69
CA ASN A 88 22.17 -8.88 -14.38
C ASN A 88 22.00 -7.64 -13.49
N SER A 89 22.06 -6.45 -14.08
CA SER A 89 22.08 -5.18 -13.37
C SER A 89 20.68 -4.79 -12.93
N CYS A 90 19.68 -4.97 -13.80
CA CYS A 90 18.27 -4.80 -13.47
C CYS A 90 17.85 -5.77 -12.37
N ASN A 91 18.22 -7.05 -12.47
CA ASN A 91 17.92 -8.06 -11.47
C ASN A 91 18.49 -7.67 -10.08
N LEU A 92 19.75 -7.22 -10.03
CA LEU A 92 20.37 -6.76 -8.79
C LEU A 92 19.69 -5.51 -8.20
N LYS A 93 19.16 -4.62 -9.05
CA LYS A 93 18.43 -3.41 -8.62
C LYS A 93 16.98 -3.69 -8.24
N PHE A 94 16.36 -4.73 -8.78
CA PHE A 94 14.97 -5.11 -8.56
C PHE A 94 14.79 -5.82 -7.21
N LYS A 95 15.11 -5.09 -6.14
CA LYS A 95 15.07 -5.58 -4.77
C LYS A 95 13.68 -5.42 -4.17
N VAL A 96 13.33 -6.37 -3.33
CA VAL A 96 12.18 -6.23 -2.42
C VAL A 96 12.48 -5.08 -1.44
N PRO A 97 11.54 -4.17 -1.18
CA PRO A 97 11.76 -3.06 -0.26
C PRO A 97 12.07 -3.57 1.15
N ASN A 98 12.87 -2.82 1.89
CA ASN A 98 13.15 -3.07 3.30
C ASN A 98 12.21 -2.29 4.23
N PHE A 99 10.99 -2.03 3.76
CA PHE A 99 9.97 -1.34 4.53
C PHE A 99 8.56 -1.74 4.08
N LEU A 100 7.60 -1.59 4.99
CA LEU A 100 6.17 -1.67 4.70
C LEU A 100 5.65 -0.28 4.33
N PRO A 101 5.21 -0.03 3.08
CA PRO A 101 4.53 1.20 2.73
C PRO A 101 3.11 1.23 3.32
N ILE A 102 2.80 2.28 4.07
CA ILE A 102 1.44 2.65 4.46
C ILE A 102 1.08 3.92 3.72
N ILE A 103 0.01 3.85 2.92
CA ILE A 103 -0.37 4.93 2.02
C ILE A 103 -1.64 5.58 2.54
N PHE A 104 -1.57 6.88 2.78
CA PHE A 104 -2.71 7.75 3.06
C PHE A 104 -2.88 8.74 1.92
N HIS A 105 -4.04 9.37 1.81
CA HIS A 105 -4.27 10.43 0.83
C HIS A 105 -4.51 11.74 1.56
N ASN A 106 -3.60 12.70 1.39
CA ASN A 106 -3.51 13.91 2.19
C ASN A 106 -3.04 13.65 3.64
N LEU A 107 -2.10 12.71 3.80
CA LEU A 107 -1.44 12.40 5.08
C LEU A 107 -0.89 13.67 5.75
N TYR A 108 -0.27 14.51 4.91
CA TYR A 108 0.32 15.78 5.28
C TYR A 108 -0.66 16.74 5.94
N GLY A 109 -1.90 16.82 5.42
CA GLY A 109 -2.84 17.88 5.78
C GLY A 109 -3.79 17.50 6.93
N TYR A 110 -4.00 16.22 7.19
CA TYR A 110 -5.02 15.77 8.14
C TYR A 110 -4.59 14.52 8.93
N ASP A 111 -4.30 13.42 8.23
CA ASP A 111 -4.25 12.10 8.87
C ASP A 111 -3.02 11.86 9.76
N SER A 112 -1.90 12.54 9.50
CA SER A 112 -0.65 12.29 10.23
C SER A 112 -0.75 12.61 11.72
N HIS A 113 -1.54 13.61 12.11
CA HIS A 113 -1.69 14.03 13.50
C HIS A 113 -2.30 12.94 14.39
N LEU A 114 -3.08 12.01 13.82
CA LEU A 114 -3.76 10.95 14.58
C LEU A 114 -2.77 9.93 15.14
N PHE A 115 -1.76 9.56 14.36
CA PHE A 115 -0.87 8.45 14.70
C PHE A 115 0.52 8.91 15.15
N ILE A 116 0.89 10.18 14.92
CA ILE A 116 2.24 10.68 15.21
C ILE A 116 2.64 10.52 16.68
N LYS A 117 1.67 10.67 17.60
CA LYS A 117 1.89 10.48 19.05
C LYS A 117 2.24 9.03 19.38
N GLU A 118 1.64 8.09 18.67
CA GLU A 118 1.85 6.66 18.88
C GLU A 118 3.19 6.16 18.34
N LEU A 119 3.84 6.91 17.44
CA LEU A 119 5.15 6.55 16.91
C LEU A 119 6.27 6.64 17.96
N GLY A 120 6.09 7.46 19.00
CA GLY A 120 7.09 7.73 20.03
C GLY A 120 7.07 6.78 21.23
N ASN A 121 6.17 5.78 21.24
CA ASN A 121 5.92 4.93 22.40
C ASN A 121 6.95 3.80 22.61
N ASP A 122 8.03 3.77 21.83
CA ASP A 122 9.09 2.77 21.93
C ASP A 122 10.48 3.39 21.63
N ASN A 123 11.54 2.59 21.81
CA ASN A 123 12.93 3.02 21.68
C ASN A 123 13.50 2.99 20.25
N TYR A 124 12.69 2.73 19.22
CA TYR A 124 13.15 2.68 17.83
C TYR A 124 13.15 4.06 17.17
N ASP A 125 14.16 4.29 16.33
CA ASP A 125 14.29 5.56 15.59
C ASP A 125 13.09 5.85 14.69
N ILE A 126 12.73 7.12 14.67
CA ILE A 126 11.80 7.71 13.70
C ILE A 126 12.62 8.54 12.73
N ASN A 127 12.53 8.22 11.44
CA ASN A 127 13.14 9.01 10.37
C ASN A 127 12.05 9.86 9.71
N VAL A 128 12.31 11.15 9.54
CA VAL A 128 11.33 12.08 8.99
C VAL A 128 11.93 12.83 7.81
N ILE A 129 11.15 13.01 6.75
CA ILE A 129 11.46 13.90 5.62
C ILE A 129 10.51 15.10 5.75
N PRO A 130 10.93 16.18 6.42
CA PRO A 130 10.10 17.37 6.59
C PRO A 130 10.09 18.22 5.31
N GLU A 131 8.95 18.84 5.03
CA GLU A 131 8.85 20.03 4.17
C GLU A 131 9.07 21.30 5.02
N ASN A 132 8.48 21.34 6.22
CA ASN A 132 8.78 22.31 7.26
C ASN A 132 8.50 21.73 8.67
N THR A 133 8.53 22.56 9.71
CA THR A 133 8.39 22.15 11.12
C THR A 133 7.05 21.52 11.48
N GLU A 134 6.00 21.80 10.71
CA GLU A 134 4.64 21.28 10.97
C GLU A 134 4.25 20.17 9.98
N LYS A 135 5.07 19.99 8.94
CA LYS A 135 4.62 19.40 7.69
C LYS A 135 5.63 18.39 7.17
N TYR A 136 5.25 17.12 7.20
CA TYR A 136 6.10 15.99 6.87
C TYR A 136 5.68 15.34 5.54
N ILE A 137 6.61 15.20 4.60
CA ILE A 137 6.37 14.56 3.29
C ILE A 137 6.24 13.05 3.46
N SER A 138 7.12 12.49 4.29
CA SER A 138 7.11 11.08 4.68
C SER A 138 7.79 10.95 6.03
N PHE A 139 7.33 9.99 6.82
CA PHE A 139 8.03 9.55 8.02
C PHE A 139 8.07 8.03 8.05
N SER A 140 9.10 7.49 8.70
CA SER A 140 9.32 6.06 8.82
C SER A 140 9.64 5.70 10.27
N LYS A 141 9.00 4.66 10.77
CA LYS A 141 9.27 4.08 12.09
C LYS A 141 10.08 2.80 11.90
N LYS A 142 11.27 2.70 12.49
CA LYS A 142 11.98 1.41 12.53
C LYS A 142 11.21 0.45 13.42
N ILE A 143 11.11 -0.80 12.98
CA ILE A 143 10.60 -1.91 13.81
C ILE A 143 11.72 -2.91 14.13
N SER A 144 12.78 -2.89 13.33
CA SER A 144 13.97 -3.71 13.49
C SER A 144 15.21 -2.96 12.98
N LYS A 145 16.39 -3.57 13.09
CA LYS A 145 17.63 -3.02 12.52
C LYS A 145 17.59 -2.87 10.99
N ARG A 146 16.73 -3.63 10.30
CA ARG A 146 16.73 -3.73 8.83
C ARG A 146 15.39 -3.40 8.18
N PHE A 147 14.32 -3.24 8.98
CA PHE A 147 12.97 -3.02 8.47
C PHE A 147 12.29 -1.85 9.16
N SER A 148 11.44 -1.17 8.39
CA SER A 148 10.68 -0.01 8.87
C SER A 148 9.26 -0.01 8.31
N ILE A 149 8.37 0.69 8.98
CA ILE A 149 7.09 1.13 8.42
C ILE A 149 7.32 2.51 7.85
N ARG A 150 6.89 2.76 6.61
CA ARG A 150 7.00 4.06 5.96
C ARG A 150 5.64 4.59 5.57
N PHE A 151 5.31 5.77 6.07
CA PHE A 151 4.09 6.48 5.76
C PHE A 151 4.32 7.37 4.54
N LEU A 152 3.43 7.23 3.56
CA LEU A 152 3.51 7.90 2.28
C LEU A 152 2.21 8.67 2.02
N ASP A 153 2.35 9.90 1.56
CA ASP A 153 1.21 10.70 1.10
C ASP A 153 1.00 10.50 -0.40
N SER A 154 -0.10 9.84 -0.76
CA SER A 154 -0.48 9.65 -2.16
C SER A 154 -0.79 10.96 -2.89
N CYS A 155 -1.20 12.02 -2.17
CA CYS A 155 -1.48 13.34 -2.75
C CYS A 155 -0.21 13.99 -3.34
N ARG A 156 0.99 13.58 -2.90
CA ARG A 156 2.26 14.05 -3.47
C ARG A 156 2.58 13.43 -4.84
N PHE A 157 1.97 12.29 -5.17
CA PHE A 157 2.08 11.68 -6.50
C PHE A 157 0.88 12.03 -7.39
N MET A 158 -0.29 12.23 -6.79
CA MET A 158 -1.55 12.55 -7.46
C MET A 158 -2.20 13.75 -6.76
N PRO A 159 -1.83 15.00 -7.12
CA PRO A 159 -2.23 16.22 -6.41
C PRO A 159 -3.66 16.64 -6.78
N SER A 160 -4.64 15.81 -6.45
CA SER A 160 -6.05 16.02 -6.71
C SER A 160 -6.88 15.34 -5.62
N SER A 161 -8.08 15.85 -5.34
CA SER A 161 -8.99 15.23 -4.36
C SER A 161 -9.33 13.78 -4.76
N LEU A 162 -9.61 12.93 -3.76
CA LEU A 162 -10.11 11.58 -3.99
C LEU A 162 -11.36 11.56 -4.86
N GLU A 163 -12.26 12.54 -4.70
CA GLU A 163 -13.45 12.69 -5.53
C GLU A 163 -13.10 12.79 -7.03
N LYS A 164 -12.22 13.74 -7.39
CA LYS A 164 -11.77 13.92 -8.77
C LYS A 164 -11.04 12.67 -9.29
N LEU A 165 -10.23 12.02 -8.46
CA LEU A 165 -9.55 10.79 -8.85
C LEU A 165 -10.54 9.64 -9.08
N ALA A 166 -11.57 9.51 -8.24
CA ALA A 166 -12.59 8.48 -8.36
C ALA A 166 -13.50 8.68 -9.58
N ILE A 167 -13.92 9.92 -9.89
CA ILE A 167 -14.78 10.22 -11.05
C ILE A 167 -14.08 9.90 -12.37
N ASN A 168 -12.75 10.01 -12.42
CA ASN A 168 -11.97 9.66 -13.62
C ASN A 168 -11.82 8.14 -13.84
N LEU A 169 -12.26 7.31 -12.89
CA LEU A 169 -12.22 5.85 -13.02
C LEU A 169 -13.56 5.30 -13.53
N LYS A 170 -13.49 4.35 -14.45
CA LYS A 170 -14.65 3.54 -14.85
C LYS A 170 -14.98 2.51 -13.77
N SER A 171 -16.24 2.06 -13.74
CA SER A 171 -16.74 1.14 -12.72
C SER A 171 -15.95 -0.19 -12.64
N ASP A 172 -15.43 -0.69 -13.76
CA ASP A 172 -14.59 -1.89 -13.85
C ASP A 172 -13.15 -1.68 -13.32
N GLN A 173 -12.71 -0.42 -13.18
CA GLN A 173 -11.38 -0.08 -12.68
C GLN A 173 -11.30 -0.07 -11.14
N PHE A 174 -12.44 -0.08 -10.43
CA PHE A 174 -12.53 -0.19 -8.96
C PHE A 174 -12.26 -1.62 -8.44
N ARG A 175 -11.16 -2.22 -8.89
CA ARG A 175 -10.81 -3.63 -8.64
C ARG A 175 -10.75 -3.98 -7.15
N ASN A 176 -10.17 -3.10 -6.34
CA ASN A 176 -10.04 -3.32 -4.90
C ASN A 176 -11.40 -3.33 -4.21
N VAL A 177 -12.28 -2.37 -4.51
CA VAL A 177 -13.64 -2.32 -3.94
C VAL A 177 -14.42 -3.58 -4.31
N ARG A 178 -14.40 -3.96 -5.58
CA ARG A 178 -15.06 -5.18 -6.08
C ARG A 178 -14.50 -6.48 -5.51
N SER A 179 -13.27 -6.48 -4.99
CA SER A 179 -12.65 -7.68 -4.39
C SER A 179 -13.17 -7.96 -2.97
N PHE A 180 -13.72 -6.95 -2.29
CA PHE A 180 -14.17 -7.07 -0.89
C PHE A 180 -15.65 -6.76 -0.68
N ILE A 181 -16.32 -6.18 -1.68
CA ILE A 181 -17.71 -5.76 -1.62
C ILE A 181 -18.51 -6.49 -2.69
N SER A 182 -19.72 -6.93 -2.34
CA SER A 182 -20.66 -7.55 -3.27
C SER A 182 -21.10 -6.60 -4.38
N ASP A 183 -21.25 -7.12 -5.61
CA ASP A 183 -21.49 -6.30 -6.81
C ASP A 183 -22.77 -5.43 -6.72
N ASP A 184 -23.79 -5.88 -6.00
CA ASP A 184 -25.02 -5.12 -5.74
C ASP A 184 -24.77 -3.80 -4.98
N LYS A 185 -23.74 -3.77 -4.13
CA LYS A 185 -23.37 -2.59 -3.31
C LYS A 185 -22.31 -1.71 -3.95
N VAL A 186 -21.53 -2.23 -4.91
CA VAL A 186 -20.45 -1.47 -5.56
C VAL A 186 -20.97 -0.19 -6.18
N SER A 187 -22.14 -0.24 -6.84
CA SER A 187 -22.73 0.93 -7.48
C SER A 187 -23.07 2.06 -6.52
N LEU A 188 -23.25 1.77 -5.22
CA LEU A 188 -23.48 2.74 -4.15
C LEU A 188 -22.16 3.32 -3.64
N LEU A 189 -21.13 2.48 -3.47
CA LEU A 189 -19.85 2.89 -2.90
C LEU A 189 -18.95 3.69 -3.85
N ILE A 190 -19.14 3.57 -5.17
CA ILE A 190 -18.39 4.35 -6.16
C ILE A 190 -18.92 5.78 -6.34
N ARG A 191 -20.05 6.12 -5.69
CA ARG A 191 -20.61 7.46 -5.71
C ARG A 191 -20.07 8.27 -4.53
N MET A 192 -20.06 9.59 -4.69
CA MET A 192 -19.81 10.47 -3.55
C MET A 192 -20.97 10.32 -2.54
N GLY A 193 -20.63 9.91 -1.32
CA GLY A 193 -21.59 9.88 -0.22
C GLY A 193 -21.85 11.29 0.32
N CYS A 194 -23.06 11.53 0.81
CA CYS A 194 -23.36 12.70 1.63
C CYS A 194 -23.16 12.31 3.10
N PHE A 195 -22.26 13.00 3.80
CA PHE A 195 -22.07 12.84 5.24
C PHE A 195 -22.64 14.10 5.93
N PRO A 196 -23.58 13.97 6.87
CA PRO A 196 -24.26 15.12 7.47
C PRO A 196 -23.37 15.75 8.56
N TYR A 197 -22.38 16.54 8.14
CA TYR A 197 -21.40 17.13 9.04
C TYR A 197 -22.03 18.00 10.15
N ASP A 198 -23.09 18.74 9.82
CA ASP A 198 -23.80 19.58 10.81
C ASP A 198 -24.61 18.76 11.82
N TYR A 199 -25.11 17.61 11.40
CA TYR A 199 -25.80 16.70 12.31
C TYR A 199 -24.82 16.05 13.28
N VAL A 200 -23.68 15.55 12.80
CA VAL A 200 -22.71 14.77 13.62
C VAL A 200 -21.86 15.70 14.48
N SER A 201 -22.46 16.23 15.54
CA SER A 201 -21.82 17.10 16.54
C SER A 201 -20.97 16.37 17.56
N ASP A 202 -21.21 15.07 17.75
CA ASP A 202 -20.57 14.24 18.77
C ASP A 202 -20.55 12.77 18.33
N VAL A 203 -19.81 11.95 19.08
CA VAL A 203 -19.62 10.52 18.78
C VAL A 203 -20.90 9.71 19.04
N GLU A 204 -21.79 10.17 19.93
CA GLU A 204 -23.00 9.43 20.26
C GLU A 204 -23.97 9.37 19.08
N LYS A 205 -24.06 10.46 18.30
CA LYS A 205 -24.86 10.52 17.06
C LYS A 205 -24.42 9.52 15.98
N LEU A 206 -23.19 8.99 16.04
CA LEU A 206 -22.77 7.92 15.15
C LEU A 206 -23.46 6.57 15.45
N ASN A 207 -24.13 6.45 16.60
CA ASN A 207 -24.91 5.28 16.98
C ASN A 207 -26.37 5.38 16.52
N ASP A 208 -26.79 6.50 15.95
CA ASP A 208 -28.15 6.66 15.45
C ASP A 208 -28.41 5.67 14.32
N THR A 209 -29.56 5.00 14.39
CA THR A 209 -29.93 3.94 13.44
C THR A 209 -30.66 4.48 12.21
N CYS A 210 -30.96 5.78 12.18
CA CYS A 210 -31.63 6.46 11.09
C CYS A 210 -30.87 7.73 10.68
N LEU A 211 -31.02 8.12 9.42
CA LEU A 211 -30.50 9.39 8.93
C LEU A 211 -31.29 10.56 9.54
N PRO A 212 -30.64 11.70 9.81
CA PRO A 212 -31.34 12.88 10.27
C PRO A 212 -32.31 13.41 9.20
N PRO A 213 -33.30 14.22 9.59
CA PRO A 213 -34.18 14.90 8.63
C PRO A 213 -33.36 15.71 7.62
N GLN A 214 -33.84 15.82 6.37
CA GLN A 214 -33.10 16.50 5.29
C GLN A 214 -32.68 17.94 5.62
N ARG A 215 -33.43 18.64 6.48
CA ARG A 215 -33.12 19.99 6.96
C ARG A 215 -31.87 20.09 7.86
N GLU A 216 -31.37 18.95 8.34
CA GLU A 216 -30.20 18.82 9.23
C GLU A 216 -29.01 18.17 8.49
N ILE A 217 -29.13 17.93 7.17
CA ILE A 217 -28.10 17.35 6.30
C ILE A 217 -27.39 18.42 5.44
N LEU A 218 -28.00 19.59 5.27
CA LEU A 218 -27.57 20.66 4.35
C LEU A 218 -27.08 21.92 5.06
#